data_AF-A0A4Y8CXF3-F1
#
_entry.id   AF-A0A4Y8CXF3-F1
#
_cell.length_a   1.000
_cell.length_b   1.000
_cell.length_c   1.000
_cell.angle_alpha   90.00
_cell.angle_beta   90.00
_cell.angle_gamma   90.00
#
_symmetry.space_group_name_H-M   'P 1'
#
loop_
_entity.id
_entity.type
_entity.pdbx_description
1 polymer ?
#
loop_
_entity_poly.entity_id
_entity_poly.type
_entity_poly.pdbx_seq_one_letter_code
_entity_poly.pdbx_strand_id
1 'polypeptide(L)'
;MCLGMTCCTDKAPSSTGFPTSFHLFAKLPTELRLQIWNYAILLTSPYIGLSWSPSVNCFISDRKPPAMLHASSESRSISLAYWTFSSPIFSHTCINYDQDFLCFNWPSMGSIPGRLGGKITDEECRKIKKILIHEHYLIPHVFDNLREFKRFEGLEELAIACHHDDIVGMRRYGYMFAQMCFDKVDEVEHGWPTHWPKLVCSAKAMGQCSKHWWFDRWNDRAMSRSDRNWQDQMAMLVRVTARNDIDPEVFHYNSQFLRLVLGT
;
A
#
# COMPACT_ATOMS: atom_id res chain seq x y z
N MET A 1 -1.89 17.16 65.36
CA MET A 1 -1.80 17.43 63.92
C MET A 1 -0.56 16.73 63.39
N CYS A 2 -0.74 15.64 62.64
CA CYS A 2 0.10 15.16 61.54
C CYS A 2 -0.57 13.88 61.00
N LEU A 3 -0.82 13.88 59.70
CA LEU A 3 -1.70 13.00 58.95
C LEU A 3 -1.06 11.63 58.73
N GLY A 4 -1.73 10.57 59.16
CA GLY A 4 -1.42 9.20 58.75
C GLY A 4 -2.02 8.93 57.37
N MET A 5 -1.22 9.12 56.31
CA MET A 5 -1.54 8.61 54.98
C MET A 5 -1.16 7.13 54.90
N THR A 6 -2.11 6.24 55.20
CA THR A 6 -2.05 4.85 54.75
C THR A 6 -2.58 4.79 53.32
N CYS A 7 -1.67 4.53 52.38
CA CYS A 7 -1.98 4.33 50.98
C CYS A 7 -2.81 3.04 50.83
N CYS A 8 -4.12 3.17 50.61
CA CYS A 8 -4.95 2.04 50.20
C CYS A 8 -4.59 1.68 48.76
N THR A 9 -3.67 0.74 48.58
CA THR A 9 -3.54 0.01 47.32
C THR A 9 -4.69 -0.96 47.20
N ASP A 10 -5.84 -0.47 46.71
CA ASP A 10 -6.88 -1.34 46.16
C ASP A 10 -6.35 -1.98 44.89
N LYS A 11 -5.64 -3.10 45.04
CA LYS A 11 -5.46 -4.05 43.96
C LYS A 11 -6.83 -4.63 43.65
N ALA A 12 -7.50 -4.06 42.65
CA ALA A 12 -8.61 -4.73 41.99
C ALA A 12 -8.15 -6.14 41.62
N PRO A 13 -8.88 -7.21 42.02
CA PRO A 13 -8.52 -8.55 41.61
C PRO A 13 -8.64 -8.61 40.10
N SER A 14 -7.51 -8.80 39.42
CA SER A 14 -7.50 -9.16 38.01
C SER A 14 -8.18 -10.52 37.90
N SER A 15 -9.46 -10.54 37.57
CA SER A 15 -10.20 -11.77 37.38
C SER A 15 -9.62 -12.51 36.19
N THR A 16 -8.74 -13.47 36.46
CA THR A 16 -8.28 -14.50 35.52
C THR A 16 -9.38 -15.54 35.30
N GLY A 17 -10.62 -15.08 35.12
CA GLY A 17 -11.77 -15.94 34.88
C GLY A 17 -11.82 -16.28 33.40
N PHE A 18 -11.48 -17.53 33.07
CA PHE A 18 -11.84 -18.07 31.77
C PHE A 18 -13.36 -18.01 31.61
N PRO A 19 -13.89 -17.67 30.42
CA PRO A 19 -15.33 -17.62 30.20
C PRO A 19 -15.95 -18.98 30.53
N THR A 20 -16.84 -19.05 31.53
CA THR A 20 -17.49 -20.29 31.95
C THR A 20 -18.69 -20.66 31.07
N SER A 21 -19.11 -19.77 30.18
CA SER A 21 -20.22 -19.98 29.25
C SER A 21 -20.03 -19.18 27.96
N PHE A 22 -20.41 -19.76 26.83
CA PHE A 22 -20.47 -19.06 25.55
C PHE A 22 -21.87 -18.50 25.32
N HIS A 23 -22.00 -17.18 25.23
CA HIS A 23 -23.27 -16.57 24.86
C HIS A 23 -23.57 -16.86 23.39
N LEU A 24 -24.76 -17.39 23.10
CA LEU A 24 -25.20 -17.57 21.72
C LEU A 24 -25.22 -16.20 21.02
N PHE A 25 -24.50 -16.07 19.91
CA PHE A 25 -24.38 -14.80 19.17
C PHE A 25 -25.75 -14.17 18.90
N ALA A 26 -26.74 -14.96 18.47
CA ALA A 26 -28.09 -14.50 18.17
C ALA A 26 -28.87 -13.92 19.38
N LYS A 27 -28.43 -14.19 20.61
CA LYS A 27 -29.03 -13.66 21.83
C LYS A 27 -28.38 -12.36 22.33
N LEU A 28 -27.33 -11.90 21.65
CA LEU A 28 -26.69 -10.62 21.99
C LEU A 28 -27.59 -9.45 21.54
N PRO A 29 -27.57 -8.31 22.28
CA PRO A 29 -28.11 -7.05 21.82
C PRO A 29 -27.63 -6.70 20.40
N THR A 30 -28.51 -6.11 19.60
CA THR A 30 -28.24 -5.79 18.19
C THR A 30 -27.00 -4.92 18.03
N GLU A 31 -26.80 -3.95 18.92
CA GLU A 31 -25.66 -3.05 18.93
C GLU A 31 -24.34 -3.82 19.06
N LEU A 32 -24.29 -4.82 19.94
CA LEU A 32 -23.10 -5.67 20.11
C LEU A 32 -22.86 -6.55 18.90
N ARG A 33 -23.92 -7.12 18.30
CA ARG A 33 -23.80 -7.94 17.08
C ARG A 33 -23.25 -7.12 15.92
N LEU A 34 -23.73 -5.88 15.73
CA LEU A 34 -23.23 -4.96 14.72
C LEU A 34 -21.76 -4.60 14.97
N GLN A 35 -21.37 -4.33 16.22
CA GLN A 35 -19.97 -4.07 16.56
C GLN A 35 -19.07 -5.27 16.26
N ILE A 36 -19.52 -6.50 16.58
CA ILE A 36 -18.77 -7.72 16.28
C ILE A 36 -18.59 -7.88 14.76
N TRP A 37 -19.65 -7.64 13.97
CA TRP A 37 -19.54 -7.71 12.51
C TRP A 37 -18.59 -6.65 11.95
N ASN A 38 -18.74 -5.38 12.35
CA ASN A 38 -17.82 -4.32 11.93
C ASN A 38 -16.36 -4.62 12.32
N TYR A 39 -16.14 -5.22 13.49
CA TYR A 39 -14.81 -5.63 13.90
C TYR A 39 -14.26 -6.79 13.05
N ALA A 40 -15.09 -7.80 12.75
CA ALA A 40 -14.72 -8.89 11.84
C ALA A 40 -14.38 -8.38 10.43
N ILE A 41 -15.04 -7.30 9.98
CA ILE A 41 -14.74 -6.62 8.72
C ILE A 41 -13.30 -6.10 8.72
N LEU A 42 -12.95 -5.35 9.76
CA LEU A 42 -11.61 -4.76 9.92
C LEU A 42 -10.50 -5.80 10.08
N LEU A 43 -10.81 -6.98 10.63
CA LEU A 43 -9.84 -8.07 10.79
C LEU A 43 -9.60 -8.90 9.52
N THR A 44 -10.41 -8.71 8.48
CA THR A 44 -10.24 -9.48 7.25
C THR A 44 -8.91 -9.11 6.59
N SER A 45 -8.12 -10.11 6.17
CA SER A 45 -6.84 -9.88 5.49
C SER A 45 -7.05 -8.93 4.30
N PRO A 46 -6.32 -7.81 4.23
CA PRO A 46 -6.52 -6.82 3.18
C PRO A 46 -5.80 -7.19 1.88
N TYR A 47 -5.03 -8.29 1.81
CA TYR A 47 -4.19 -8.56 0.64
C TYR A 47 -4.85 -9.49 -0.36
N ILE A 48 -4.88 -9.08 -1.63
CA ILE A 48 -5.37 -9.89 -2.76
C ILE A 48 -4.23 -10.14 -3.75
N GLY A 49 -3.72 -11.37 -3.78
CA GLY A 49 -2.84 -11.83 -4.85
C GLY A 49 -3.63 -12.01 -6.15
N LEU A 50 -3.17 -11.40 -7.23
CA LEU A 50 -3.81 -11.45 -8.55
C LEU A 50 -2.81 -11.92 -9.59
N SER A 51 -3.09 -13.05 -10.23
CA SER A 51 -2.31 -13.56 -11.36
C SER A 51 -3.15 -13.55 -12.62
N TRP A 52 -2.62 -13.00 -13.71
CA TRP A 52 -3.26 -13.04 -15.01
C TRP A 52 -3.27 -14.46 -15.55
N SER A 53 -4.43 -14.92 -16.01
CA SER A 53 -4.59 -16.19 -16.68
C SER A 53 -4.96 -15.98 -18.14
N PRO A 54 -4.06 -16.27 -19.09
CA PRO A 54 -4.34 -16.14 -20.51
C PRO A 54 -5.45 -17.08 -21.01
N SER A 55 -5.66 -18.23 -20.36
CA SER A 55 -6.63 -19.24 -20.82
C SER A 55 -8.08 -18.80 -20.59
N VAL A 56 -8.33 -18.07 -19.51
CA VAL A 56 -9.67 -17.54 -19.17
C VAL A 56 -9.77 -16.03 -19.36
N ASN A 57 -8.68 -15.38 -19.78
CA ASN A 57 -8.59 -13.95 -20.06
C ASN A 57 -9.05 -13.07 -18.87
N CYS A 58 -8.65 -13.46 -17.66
CA CYS A 58 -8.94 -12.71 -16.43
C CYS A 58 -7.83 -12.91 -15.38
N PHE A 59 -7.83 -12.06 -14.35
CA PHE A 59 -7.05 -12.23 -13.14
C PHE A 59 -7.73 -13.24 -12.21
N ILE A 60 -6.93 -14.17 -11.71
CA ILE A 60 -7.33 -15.20 -10.75
C ILE A 60 -6.70 -14.87 -9.39
N SER A 61 -7.47 -15.09 -8.34
CA SER A 61 -7.01 -15.02 -6.95
C SER A 61 -7.36 -16.31 -6.22
N ASP A 62 -6.46 -16.77 -5.37
CA ASP A 62 -6.73 -17.86 -4.42
C ASP A 62 -7.49 -17.38 -3.17
N ARG A 63 -7.76 -16.06 -3.07
CA ARG A 63 -8.48 -15.48 -1.94
C ARG A 63 -9.92 -16.02 -1.93
N LYS A 64 -10.25 -16.74 -0.85
CA LYS A 64 -11.62 -17.18 -0.59
C LYS A 64 -12.52 -15.97 -0.28
N PRO A 65 -13.82 -16.02 -0.64
CA PRO A 65 -14.77 -14.99 -0.23
C PRO A 65 -14.77 -14.79 1.29
N PRO A 66 -14.86 -13.53 1.78
CA PRO A 66 -14.94 -13.24 3.21
C PRO A 66 -16.03 -14.06 3.92
N ALA A 67 -15.69 -14.62 5.10
CA ALA A 67 -16.59 -15.46 5.90
C ALA A 67 -17.95 -14.80 6.17
N MET A 68 -17.95 -13.49 6.39
CA MET A 68 -19.14 -12.72 6.73
C MET A 68 -20.18 -12.66 5.60
N LEU A 69 -19.78 -12.88 4.34
CA LEU A 69 -20.72 -12.97 3.21
C LEU A 69 -21.57 -14.25 3.24
N HIS A 70 -21.18 -15.26 4.02
CA HIS A 70 -21.87 -16.55 4.09
C HIS A 70 -22.17 -17.06 5.50
N ALA A 71 -21.75 -16.36 6.56
CA ALA A 71 -22.06 -16.75 7.94
C ALA A 71 -23.56 -16.68 8.29
N SER A 72 -24.26 -15.60 7.91
CA SER A 72 -25.70 -15.43 8.14
C SER A 72 -26.30 -14.39 7.18
N SER A 73 -27.63 -14.26 7.15
CA SER A 73 -28.30 -13.20 6.39
C SER A 73 -27.93 -11.80 6.91
N GLU A 74 -27.89 -11.62 8.23
CA GLU A 74 -27.49 -10.36 8.87
C GLU A 74 -26.07 -9.95 8.49
N SER A 75 -25.09 -10.85 8.68
CA SER A 75 -23.70 -10.55 8.37
C SER A 75 -23.50 -10.23 6.90
N ARG A 76 -24.24 -10.90 6.00
CA ARG A 76 -24.22 -10.64 4.57
C ARG A 76 -24.74 -9.25 4.24
N SER A 77 -25.89 -8.86 4.80
CA SER A 77 -26.47 -7.53 4.57
C SER A 77 -25.50 -6.40 4.98
N ILE A 78 -24.76 -6.59 6.07
CA ILE A 78 -23.75 -5.62 6.54
C ILE A 78 -22.53 -5.64 5.63
N SER A 79 -22.02 -6.83 5.30
CA SER A 79 -20.77 -7.00 4.54
C SER A 79 -20.87 -6.52 3.09
N LEU A 80 -22.04 -6.64 2.46
CA LEU A 80 -22.26 -6.17 1.09
C LEU A 80 -22.17 -4.64 0.94
N ALA A 81 -22.15 -3.88 2.03
CA ALA A 81 -21.83 -2.45 2.00
C ALA A 81 -20.33 -2.18 1.78
N TYR A 82 -19.46 -3.18 2.01
CA TYR A 82 -18.00 -3.04 1.97
C TYR A 82 -17.35 -3.84 0.84
N TRP A 83 -17.81 -5.07 0.58
CA TRP A 83 -17.29 -5.89 -0.52
C TRP A 83 -18.22 -5.85 -1.71
N THR A 84 -17.62 -5.59 -2.87
CA THR A 84 -18.27 -5.75 -4.16
C THR A 84 -17.74 -7.00 -4.82
N PHE A 85 -18.62 -7.78 -5.46
CA PHE A 85 -18.18 -8.79 -6.41
C PHE A 85 -17.58 -8.05 -7.60
N SER A 86 -16.27 -8.17 -7.76
CA SER A 86 -15.53 -7.44 -8.78
C SER A 86 -16.03 -7.76 -10.20
N SER A 87 -15.60 -6.96 -11.17
CA SER A 87 -15.90 -7.26 -12.57
C SER A 87 -15.36 -8.64 -13.00
N PRO A 88 -15.88 -9.24 -14.09
CA PRO A 88 -15.45 -10.57 -14.56
C PRO A 88 -13.94 -10.69 -14.79
N ILE A 89 -13.28 -9.56 -14.96
CA ILE A 89 -11.83 -9.42 -15.13
C ILE A 89 -11.02 -9.94 -13.94
N PHE A 90 -11.63 -10.08 -12.78
CA PHE A 90 -11.01 -10.60 -11.56
C PHE A 90 -11.64 -11.92 -11.11
N SER A 91 -12.24 -12.68 -12.03
CA SER A 91 -12.85 -13.99 -11.74
C SER A 91 -13.87 -13.95 -10.58
N HIS A 92 -14.63 -12.84 -10.48
CA HIS A 92 -15.58 -12.58 -9.39
C HIS A 92 -14.98 -12.59 -7.97
N THR A 93 -13.68 -12.26 -7.84
CA THR A 93 -13.05 -12.04 -6.55
C THR A 93 -13.82 -10.96 -5.76
N CYS A 94 -14.07 -11.20 -4.46
CA CYS A 94 -14.68 -10.18 -3.61
C CYS A 94 -13.63 -9.14 -3.23
N ILE A 95 -13.84 -7.88 -3.63
CA ILE A 95 -12.89 -6.78 -3.40
C ILE A 95 -13.60 -5.67 -2.61
N ASN A 96 -12.97 -5.23 -1.53
CA ASN A 96 -13.27 -3.98 -0.85
C ASN A 96 -12.21 -2.96 -1.25
N TYR A 97 -12.50 -2.12 -2.24
CA TYR A 97 -11.52 -1.18 -2.81
C TYR A 97 -11.00 -0.16 -1.79
N ASP A 98 -11.72 0.10 -0.69
CA ASP A 98 -11.30 1.04 0.34
C ASP A 98 -10.30 0.42 1.33
N GLN A 99 -10.28 -0.91 1.47
CA GLN A 99 -9.42 -1.59 2.46
C GLN A 99 -8.37 -2.51 1.82
N ASP A 100 -8.71 -3.17 0.72
CA ASP A 100 -7.89 -4.22 0.14
C ASP A 100 -6.74 -3.67 -0.70
N PHE A 101 -5.53 -4.17 -0.45
CA PHE A 101 -4.36 -4.02 -1.30
C PHE A 101 -4.36 -5.06 -2.42
N LEU A 102 -4.37 -4.57 -3.66
CA LEU A 102 -4.20 -5.44 -4.83
C LEU A 102 -2.71 -5.70 -5.08
N CYS A 103 -2.36 -6.97 -5.15
CA CYS A 103 -1.00 -7.46 -5.30
C CYS A 103 -0.88 -8.18 -6.65
N PHE A 104 -0.51 -7.45 -7.69
CA PHE A 104 -0.35 -8.04 -9.03
C PHE A 104 0.90 -8.91 -9.12
N ASN A 105 0.74 -10.13 -9.63
CA ASN A 105 1.84 -10.98 -10.07
C ASN A 105 2.29 -10.51 -11.46
N TRP A 106 3.14 -9.49 -11.50
CA TRP A 106 3.60 -8.86 -12.75
C TRP A 106 4.16 -9.82 -13.81
N PRO A 107 4.96 -10.85 -13.45
CA PRO A 107 5.41 -11.87 -14.40
C PRO A 107 4.31 -12.63 -15.14
N SER A 108 3.11 -12.77 -14.55
CA SER A 108 1.98 -13.43 -15.22
C SER A 108 1.43 -12.63 -16.41
N MET A 109 1.84 -11.36 -16.56
CA MET A 109 1.32 -10.44 -17.58
C MET A 109 2.21 -10.28 -18.82
N GLY A 110 3.22 -11.15 -18.97
CA GLY A 110 4.13 -11.19 -20.12
C GLY A 110 5.54 -10.74 -19.77
N SER A 111 6.25 -10.19 -20.76
CA SER A 111 7.62 -9.70 -20.58
C SER A 111 7.70 -8.54 -19.58
N ILE A 112 8.85 -8.41 -18.92
CA ILE A 112 9.18 -7.31 -18.01
C ILE A 112 8.90 -5.96 -18.70
N PRO A 113 8.20 -5.02 -18.05
CA PRO A 113 7.81 -5.02 -16.63
C PRO A 113 6.46 -5.71 -16.33
N GLY A 114 5.78 -6.28 -17.33
CA GLY A 114 4.39 -6.72 -17.25
C GLY A 114 3.44 -5.59 -17.68
N ARG A 115 2.40 -5.93 -18.44
CA ARG A 115 1.49 -4.93 -19.05
C ARG A 115 0.04 -5.17 -18.67
N LEU A 116 -0.60 -4.16 -18.10
CA LEU A 116 -2.02 -4.14 -17.77
C LEU A 116 -2.86 -3.75 -18.98
N GLY A 117 -2.27 -3.08 -19.98
CA GLY A 117 -2.95 -2.74 -21.23
C GLY A 117 -3.62 -3.95 -21.87
N GLY A 118 -4.91 -3.84 -22.18
CA GLY A 118 -5.73 -4.93 -22.75
C GLY A 118 -6.14 -6.03 -21.77
N LYS A 119 -5.66 -6.03 -20.52
CA LYS A 119 -5.99 -7.03 -19.49
C LYS A 119 -6.91 -6.50 -18.40
N ILE A 120 -6.84 -5.19 -18.14
CA ILE A 120 -7.71 -4.46 -17.22
C ILE A 120 -8.27 -3.23 -17.94
N THR A 121 -9.54 -2.87 -17.68
CA THR A 121 -10.16 -1.67 -18.24
C THR A 121 -9.77 -0.43 -17.43
N ASP A 122 -9.78 0.76 -18.04
CA ASP A 122 -9.44 2.00 -17.31
C ASP A 122 -10.49 2.33 -16.23
N GLU A 123 -11.76 1.99 -16.47
CA GLU A 123 -12.83 2.08 -15.46
C GLU A 123 -12.50 1.25 -14.22
N GLU A 124 -11.97 0.05 -14.41
CA GLU A 124 -11.60 -0.82 -13.30
C GLU A 124 -10.35 -0.30 -12.60
N CYS A 125 -9.35 0.18 -13.34
CA CYS A 125 -8.17 0.82 -12.76
C CYS A 125 -8.51 2.03 -11.88
N ARG A 126 -9.51 2.84 -12.27
CA ARG A 126 -9.96 4.01 -11.50
C ARG A 126 -10.54 3.65 -10.13
N LYS A 127 -11.04 2.43 -9.94
CA LYS A 127 -11.57 1.97 -8.65
C LYS A 127 -10.47 1.51 -7.69
N ILE A 128 -9.28 1.20 -8.21
CA ILE A 128 -8.18 0.65 -7.41
C ILE A 128 -7.51 1.77 -6.63
N LYS A 129 -7.69 1.74 -5.30
CA LYS A 129 -7.15 2.73 -4.39
C LYS A 129 -5.83 2.32 -3.74
N LYS A 130 -5.57 1.02 -3.60
CA LYS A 130 -4.44 0.50 -2.84
C LYS A 130 -3.73 -0.60 -3.60
N ILE A 131 -2.43 -0.41 -3.84
CA ILE A 131 -1.57 -1.40 -4.51
C ILE A 131 -0.41 -1.74 -3.58
N LEU A 132 -0.13 -3.05 -3.45
CA LEU A 132 1.11 -3.53 -2.88
C LEU A 132 1.96 -4.12 -4.01
N ILE A 133 3.19 -3.63 -4.14
CA ILE A 133 4.14 -4.11 -5.15
C ILE A 133 5.48 -4.43 -4.49
N HIS A 134 6.10 -5.53 -4.90
CA HIS A 134 7.46 -5.79 -4.49
C HIS A 134 8.44 -4.90 -5.24
N GLU A 135 9.43 -4.35 -4.55
CA GLU A 135 10.47 -3.48 -5.11
C GLU A 135 11.09 -4.04 -6.41
N HIS A 136 11.38 -5.34 -6.47
CA HIS A 136 11.97 -5.96 -7.67
C HIS A 136 11.05 -5.90 -8.91
N TYR A 137 9.73 -5.82 -8.73
CA TYR A 137 8.78 -5.59 -9.81
C TYR A 137 8.53 -4.10 -10.07
N LEU A 138 8.63 -3.25 -9.05
CA LEU A 138 8.50 -1.80 -9.21
C LEU A 138 9.63 -1.20 -10.05
N ILE A 139 10.86 -1.63 -9.83
CA ILE A 139 12.05 -1.07 -10.50
C ILE A 139 11.91 -1.09 -12.03
N PRO A 140 11.56 -2.22 -12.69
CA PRO A 140 11.30 -2.22 -14.12
C PRO A 140 10.22 -1.22 -14.59
N HIS A 141 9.13 -1.05 -13.84
CA HIS A 141 8.13 -0.04 -14.17
C HIS A 141 8.67 1.38 -14.04
N VAL A 142 9.53 1.63 -13.06
CA VAL A 142 10.20 2.92 -12.88
C VAL A 142 11.09 3.26 -14.08
N PHE A 143 11.78 2.28 -14.68
CA PHE A 143 12.54 2.47 -15.92
C PHE A 143 11.64 2.76 -17.13
N ASP A 144 10.37 2.35 -17.07
CA ASP A 144 9.34 2.69 -18.06
C ASP A 144 8.44 3.86 -17.60
N ASN A 145 8.99 4.78 -16.80
CA ASN A 145 8.34 5.99 -16.29
C ASN A 145 6.97 5.72 -15.63
N LEU A 146 6.85 4.58 -14.94
CA LEU A 146 5.63 4.12 -14.28
C LEU A 146 4.41 4.18 -15.21
N ARG A 147 4.58 3.91 -16.51
CA ARG A 147 3.54 4.03 -17.53
C ARG A 147 2.21 3.37 -17.16
N GLU A 148 2.27 2.13 -16.65
CA GLU A 148 1.05 1.40 -16.25
C GLU A 148 0.35 2.06 -15.05
N PHE A 149 1.10 2.73 -14.17
CA PHE A 149 0.55 3.39 -12.98
C PHE A 149 -0.18 4.69 -13.30
N LYS A 150 0.00 5.26 -14.49
CA LYS A 150 -0.78 6.40 -14.97
C LYS A 150 -2.28 6.08 -15.12
N ARG A 151 -2.65 4.80 -15.15
CA ARG A 151 -4.04 4.33 -15.28
C ARG A 151 -4.80 4.28 -13.95
N PHE A 152 -4.09 4.27 -12.83
CA PHE A 152 -4.70 4.21 -11.49
C PHE A 152 -4.99 5.63 -10.97
N GLU A 153 -5.95 6.31 -11.59
CA GLU A 153 -6.29 7.70 -11.21
C GLU A 153 -6.89 7.81 -9.80
N GLY A 154 -7.45 6.72 -9.28
CA GLY A 154 -7.98 6.63 -7.93
C GLY A 154 -6.98 6.13 -6.88
N LEU A 155 -5.69 6.00 -7.22
CA LEU A 155 -4.69 5.43 -6.31
C LEU A 155 -4.43 6.36 -5.13
N GLU A 156 -4.79 5.89 -3.93
CA GLU A 156 -4.59 6.59 -2.66
C GLU A 156 -3.31 6.11 -1.95
N GLU A 157 -2.96 4.82 -2.08
CA GLU A 157 -1.81 4.24 -1.39
C GLU A 157 -1.03 3.25 -2.28
N LEU A 158 0.29 3.44 -2.32
CA LEU A 158 1.24 2.53 -2.95
C LEU A 158 2.20 1.99 -1.89
N ALA A 159 1.94 0.76 -1.48
CA ALA A 159 2.79 0.03 -0.56
C ALA A 159 3.89 -0.71 -1.33
N ILE A 160 5.13 -0.63 -0.83
CA ILE A 160 6.30 -1.24 -1.43
C ILE A 160 6.86 -2.28 -0.48
N ALA A 161 6.80 -3.54 -0.93
CA ALA A 161 7.47 -4.65 -0.28
C ALA A 161 8.96 -4.62 -0.65
N CYS A 162 9.79 -4.21 0.30
CA CYS A 162 11.24 -4.14 0.16
C CYS A 162 11.88 -5.32 0.90
N HIS A 163 12.86 -5.98 0.29
CA HIS A 163 13.77 -6.85 1.04
C HIS A 163 14.76 -5.96 1.78
N HIS A 164 14.87 -6.15 3.09
CA HIS A 164 15.92 -5.52 3.87
C HIS A 164 17.17 -6.36 3.66
N ASP A 165 18.08 -5.89 2.82
CA ASP A 165 19.46 -6.32 2.96
C ASP A 165 19.94 -5.70 4.26
N ASP A 166 20.47 -6.51 5.17
CA ASP A 166 20.92 -6.16 6.51
C ASP A 166 22.14 -5.20 6.41
N ILE A 167 21.87 -3.96 6.00
CA ILE A 167 22.91 -2.96 5.80
C ILE A 167 23.18 -2.36 7.16
N VAL A 168 24.12 -3.00 7.84
CA VAL A 168 24.82 -2.48 9.00
C VAL A 168 25.39 -1.11 8.62
N GLY A 169 24.71 -0.06 9.06
CA GLY A 169 25.08 1.33 8.80
C GLY A 169 23.90 2.09 8.22
N MET A 170 23.45 3.13 8.94
CA MET A 170 22.32 4.01 8.63
C MET A 170 22.41 4.80 7.30
N ARG A 171 23.03 4.25 6.26
CA ARG A 171 23.22 4.94 4.99
C ARG A 171 21.93 4.95 4.18
N ARG A 172 21.61 6.14 3.69
CA ARG A 172 20.47 6.43 2.83
C ARG A 172 20.93 6.35 1.38
N TYR A 173 20.40 5.40 0.62
CA TYR A 173 20.77 5.20 -0.77
C TYR A 173 20.37 6.41 -1.60
N GLY A 174 21.29 6.86 -2.47
CA GLY A 174 21.04 7.95 -3.41
C GLY A 174 20.75 9.28 -2.74
N TYR A 175 21.18 9.50 -1.49
CA TYR A 175 20.77 10.65 -0.68
C TYR A 175 21.04 11.98 -1.39
N MET A 176 22.26 12.18 -1.89
CA MET A 176 22.64 13.42 -2.57
C MET A 176 21.78 13.67 -3.81
N PHE A 177 21.63 12.66 -4.67
CA PHE A 177 20.87 12.76 -5.91
C PHE A 177 19.37 12.97 -5.65
N ALA A 178 18.80 12.33 -4.63
CA ALA A 178 17.40 12.50 -4.25
C ALA A 178 17.11 13.92 -3.72
N GLN A 179 18.04 14.53 -2.98
CA GLN A 179 17.90 15.93 -2.57
C GLN A 179 17.81 16.86 -3.79
N MET A 180 18.70 16.68 -4.77
CA MET A 180 18.67 17.45 -6.01
C MET A 180 17.35 17.25 -6.79
N CYS A 181 16.82 16.03 -6.83
CA CYS A 181 15.50 15.78 -7.41
C CYS A 181 14.42 16.57 -6.67
N PHE A 182 14.42 16.55 -5.33
CA PHE A 182 13.42 17.23 -4.52
C PHE A 182 13.42 18.75 -4.69
N ASP A 183 14.60 19.35 -4.85
CA ASP A 183 14.75 20.79 -5.09
C ASP A 183 14.12 21.17 -6.43
N LYS A 184 14.34 20.38 -7.49
CA LYS A 184 13.72 20.59 -8.80
C LYS A 184 12.19 20.42 -8.78
N VAL A 185 11.70 19.44 -8.03
CA VAL A 185 10.24 19.26 -7.84
C VAL A 185 9.64 20.50 -7.20
N ASP A 186 10.40 21.20 -6.34
CA ASP A 186 9.89 22.34 -5.59
C ASP A 186 9.70 23.60 -6.46
N GLU A 187 10.27 23.65 -7.67
CA GLU A 187 10.21 24.79 -8.60
C GLU A 187 8.94 24.87 -9.48
N VAL A 188 8.13 23.80 -9.58
CA VAL A 188 7.02 23.71 -10.55
C VAL A 188 5.70 24.27 -10.01
N GLU A 189 5.04 25.14 -10.80
CA GLU A 189 3.76 25.79 -10.50
C GLU A 189 2.51 24.88 -10.55
N HIS A 190 1.43 25.42 -9.96
CA HIS A 190 0.21 24.78 -9.49
C HIS A 190 -0.71 24.28 -10.62
N GLY A 191 -1.15 23.02 -10.52
CA GLY A 191 -2.17 22.41 -11.37
C GLY A 191 -3.43 22.00 -10.59
N TRP A 192 -4.46 21.54 -11.33
CA TRP A 192 -5.71 21.01 -10.78
C TRP A 192 -5.45 19.76 -9.91
N PRO A 193 -6.17 19.58 -8.79
CA PRO A 193 -5.85 18.57 -7.78
C PRO A 193 -5.93 17.15 -8.32
N THR A 194 -4.78 16.48 -8.29
CA THR A 194 -4.66 15.03 -8.20
C THR A 194 -3.87 14.72 -6.94
N HIS A 195 -4.44 13.91 -6.06
CA HIS A 195 -3.74 13.48 -4.86
C HIS A 195 -2.61 12.53 -5.26
N TRP A 196 -1.39 12.81 -4.78
CA TRP A 196 -0.30 11.86 -4.90
C TRP A 196 -0.59 10.66 -3.99
N PRO A 197 -0.30 9.42 -4.43
CA PRO A 197 -0.49 8.28 -3.56
C PRO A 197 0.45 8.39 -2.35
N LYS A 198 -0.07 8.04 -1.19
CA LYS A 198 0.74 7.82 0.00
C LYS A 198 1.68 6.64 -0.26
N LEU A 199 2.97 6.82 0.02
CA LEU A 199 3.97 5.77 -0.09
C LEU A 199 4.19 5.12 1.28
N VAL A 200 4.14 3.80 1.29
CA VAL A 200 4.34 3.00 2.50
C VAL A 200 5.39 1.93 2.23
N CYS A 201 6.41 1.85 3.08
CA CYS A 201 7.39 0.76 3.00
C CYS A 201 7.02 -0.32 4.02
N SER A 202 6.83 -1.56 3.57
CA SER A 202 6.46 -2.68 4.45
C SER A 202 7.56 -3.05 5.45
N ALA A 203 8.80 -2.63 5.22
CA ALA A 203 9.93 -2.87 6.11
C ALA A 203 9.91 -2.00 7.39
N LYS A 204 9.00 -1.01 7.48
CA LYS A 204 8.92 -0.06 8.61
C LYS A 204 8.72 -0.71 9.98
N ALA A 205 8.27 -1.97 10.06
CA ALA A 205 8.21 -2.70 11.32
C ALA A 205 9.59 -2.85 12.02
N MET A 206 10.70 -2.64 11.30
CA MET A 206 12.08 -2.80 11.81
C MET A 206 12.92 -1.50 11.81
N GLY A 207 12.36 -0.34 11.43
CA GLY A 207 13.08 0.95 11.41
C GLY A 207 12.93 1.74 10.10
N GLN A 208 13.81 2.72 9.87
CA GLN A 208 13.87 3.49 8.61
C GLN A 208 14.58 2.68 7.52
N CYS A 209 13.88 2.33 6.44
CA CYS A 209 14.44 1.64 5.28
C CYS A 209 15.48 2.52 4.55
N SER A 210 16.67 1.98 4.28
CA SER A 210 17.77 2.68 3.61
C SER A 210 17.47 3.13 2.18
N LYS A 211 16.51 2.49 1.49
CA LYS A 211 16.08 2.85 0.13
C LYS A 211 14.87 3.78 0.09
N HIS A 212 14.02 3.73 1.11
CA HIS A 212 12.72 4.41 1.18
C HIS A 212 12.66 5.48 2.28
N TRP A 213 13.82 5.95 2.74
CA TRP A 213 13.98 6.98 3.79
C TRP A 213 13.27 8.30 3.46
N TRP A 214 12.99 8.55 2.19
CA TRP A 214 12.38 9.79 1.70
C TRP A 214 10.84 9.75 1.65
N PHE A 215 10.20 8.61 1.94
CA PHE A 215 8.74 8.47 1.86
C PHE A 215 7.99 9.43 2.77
N ASP A 216 8.54 9.76 3.94
CA ASP A 216 7.88 10.69 4.85
C ASP A 216 7.82 12.11 4.23
N ARG A 217 8.93 12.59 3.64
CA ARG A 217 8.96 13.86 2.89
C ARG A 217 8.01 13.84 1.69
N TRP A 218 7.91 12.71 0.99
CA TRP A 218 6.92 12.54 -0.08
C TRP A 218 5.49 12.64 0.44
N ASN A 219 5.17 11.95 1.54
CA ASN A 219 3.83 11.92 2.10
C ASN A 219 3.39 13.30 2.63
N ASP A 220 4.30 14.07 3.21
CA ASP A 220 4.05 15.46 3.60
C ASP A 220 3.70 16.33 2.38
N ARG A 221 4.37 16.09 1.23
CA ARG A 221 4.07 16.75 -0.04
C ARG A 221 2.75 16.28 -0.65
N ALA A 222 2.44 15.00 -0.56
CA ALA A 222 1.21 14.42 -1.10
C ALA A 222 -0.05 15.07 -0.46
N MET A 223 0.07 15.55 0.78
CA MET A 223 -0.99 16.30 1.46
C MET A 223 -1.13 17.76 0.99
N SER A 224 -0.08 18.34 0.40
CA SER A 224 0.03 19.78 0.17
C SER A 224 0.18 20.21 -1.30
N ARG A 225 0.44 19.27 -2.23
CA ARG A 225 0.72 19.56 -3.65
C ARG A 225 -0.30 18.93 -4.61
N SER A 226 -0.43 19.54 -5.79
CA SER A 226 -1.48 19.27 -6.78
C SER A 226 -0.97 18.94 -8.19
N ASP A 227 0.24 18.37 -8.34
CA ASP A 227 0.77 18.00 -9.66
C ASP A 227 0.19 16.65 -10.15
N ARG A 228 -0.17 16.60 -11.43
CA ARG A 228 -0.67 15.40 -12.13
C ARG A 228 0.41 14.37 -12.47
N ASN A 229 1.69 14.75 -12.42
CA ASN A 229 2.79 13.91 -12.88
C ASN A 229 3.60 13.28 -11.74
N TRP A 230 2.94 12.88 -10.64
CA TRP A 230 3.61 12.23 -9.51
C TRP A 230 4.40 10.99 -9.96
N GLN A 231 3.96 10.29 -11.01
CA GLN A 231 4.64 9.12 -11.56
C GLN A 231 6.06 9.45 -12.03
N ASP A 232 6.24 10.58 -12.70
CA ASP A 232 7.54 10.98 -13.23
C ASP A 232 8.47 11.38 -12.06
N GLN A 233 7.91 12.09 -11.05
CA GLN A 233 8.63 12.45 -9.83
C GLN A 233 9.06 11.23 -9.01
N MET A 234 8.14 10.30 -8.79
CA MET A 234 8.42 9.05 -8.10
C MET A 234 9.43 8.20 -8.87
N ALA A 235 9.31 8.12 -10.20
CA ALA A 235 10.25 7.37 -11.01
C ALA A 235 11.67 7.93 -10.88
N MET A 236 11.85 9.25 -10.88
CA MET A 236 13.16 9.86 -10.63
C MET A 236 13.73 9.48 -9.27
N LEU A 237 12.94 9.64 -8.20
CA LEU A 237 13.38 9.33 -6.83
C LEU A 237 13.73 7.85 -6.67
N VAL A 238 12.88 6.94 -7.15
CA VAL A 238 13.16 5.50 -7.06
C VAL A 238 14.39 5.12 -7.88
N ARG A 239 14.64 5.71 -9.07
CA ARG A 239 15.85 5.42 -9.86
C ARG A 239 17.12 5.71 -9.08
N VAL A 240 17.20 6.88 -8.47
CA VAL A 240 18.41 7.30 -7.77
C VAL A 240 18.60 6.59 -6.43
N THR A 241 17.52 6.09 -5.81
CA THR A 241 17.58 5.38 -4.52
C THR A 241 17.50 3.85 -4.62
N ALA A 242 17.28 3.27 -5.81
CA ALA A 242 17.14 1.83 -5.99
C ALA A 242 18.45 1.04 -5.77
N ARG A 243 19.60 1.68 -5.94
CA ARG A 243 20.93 1.07 -5.84
C ARG A 243 21.85 1.88 -4.92
N ASN A 244 22.86 1.21 -4.39
CA ASN A 244 23.85 1.82 -3.50
C ASN A 244 24.78 2.74 -4.30
N ASP A 245 24.73 4.03 -4.01
CA ASP A 245 25.50 5.08 -4.68
C ASP A 245 26.97 5.16 -4.23
N ILE A 246 27.42 4.27 -3.34
CA ILE A 246 28.85 4.05 -3.06
C ILE A 246 29.53 3.37 -4.24
N ASP A 247 28.80 2.55 -5.00
CA ASP A 247 29.32 1.92 -6.20
C ASP A 247 29.64 3.02 -7.24
N PRO A 248 30.90 3.16 -7.68
CA PRO A 248 31.29 4.17 -8.66
C PRO A 248 30.49 4.12 -9.96
N GLU A 249 30.06 2.93 -10.41
CA GLU A 249 29.23 2.80 -11.61
C GLU A 249 27.83 3.35 -11.39
N VAL A 250 27.23 3.09 -10.22
CA VAL A 250 25.92 3.62 -9.84
C VAL A 250 25.99 5.14 -9.65
N PHE A 251 27.03 5.64 -9.00
CA PHE A 251 27.25 7.08 -8.86
C PHE A 251 27.38 7.76 -10.23
N HIS A 252 28.20 7.20 -11.12
CA HIS A 252 28.37 7.72 -12.47
C HIS A 252 27.05 7.70 -13.24
N TYR A 253 26.31 6.59 -13.19
CA TYR A 253 24.99 6.46 -13.79
C TYR A 253 24.01 7.53 -13.28
N ASN A 254 23.88 7.68 -11.97
CA ASN A 254 22.98 8.68 -11.36
C ASN A 254 23.38 10.11 -11.74
N SER A 255 24.68 10.39 -11.84
CA SER A 255 25.18 11.71 -12.27
C SER A 255 24.80 12.02 -13.72
N GLN A 256 24.96 11.06 -14.65
CA GLN A 256 24.55 11.23 -16.04
C GLN A 256 23.03 11.36 -16.16
N PHE A 257 22.28 10.56 -15.42
CA PHE A 257 20.83 10.63 -15.39
C PHE A 257 20.33 12.00 -14.94
N LEU A 258 20.86 12.55 -13.84
CA LEU A 258 20.46 13.87 -13.39
C LEU A 258 20.84 14.97 -14.39
N ARG A 259 22.01 14.91 -15.04
CA ARG A 259 22.35 15.87 -16.10
C ARG A 259 21.32 15.88 -17.22
N LEU A 260 20.94 14.69 -17.69
CA LEU A 260 19.92 14.53 -18.74
C LEU A 260 18.55 15.07 -18.31
N VAL A 261 18.15 14.82 -17.06
CA VAL A 261 16.82 15.18 -16.59
C VAL A 261 16.73 16.62 -16.10
N LEU A 262 17.79 17.17 -15.49
CA LEU A 262 17.84 18.53 -14.96
C LEU A 262 18.30 19.56 -15.99
N GLY A 263 18.89 19.14 -17.13
CA GLY A 263 19.34 20.05 -18.18
C GLY A 263 20.64 20.80 -17.84
N THR A 264 21.47 20.22 -16.97
CA THR A 264 22.80 20.71 -16.57
C THR A 264 23.90 19.93 -17.26
#